data_AF-A0A351XII5-F1
#
_entry.id   AF-A0A351XII5-F1
#
_cell.length_a   1.000
_cell.length_b   1.000
_cell.length_c   1.000
_cell.angle_alpha   90.00
_cell.angle_beta   90.00
_cell.angle_gamma   90.00
#
_symmetry.space_group_name_H-M   'P 1'
#
loop_
_entity.id
_entity.type
_entity.pdbx_description
1 polymer ?
#
loop_
_entity_poly.entity_id
_entity_poly.type
_entity_poly.pdbx_seq_one_letter_code
_entity_poly.pdbx_strand_id
1 'polypeptide(L)'
;METISFYDYKEDYYHGFLAGLLKHNKKYVVKSNRESGLGRYDLIMKTHRIRQGKAIIIELKIAENINGLEKGCTRALEKIEKFHYDRALLAEGYTDIAKYGICFYKKECLALKF
;
A
#
# COMPACT_ATOMS: atom_id res chain seq x y z
N MET A 1 10.27 -24.11 2.87
CA MET A 1 11.12 -23.35 1.92
C MET A 1 10.15 -22.50 1.11
N GLU A 2 9.90 -21.26 1.55
CA GLU A 2 9.04 -20.34 0.81
C GLU A 2 9.83 -19.82 -0.38
N THR A 3 9.46 -20.27 -1.58
CA THR A 3 10.09 -19.84 -2.82
C THR A 3 9.67 -18.41 -3.08
N ILE A 4 10.57 -17.45 -2.83
CA ILE A 4 10.37 -16.05 -3.21
C ILE A 4 10.19 -16.02 -4.73
N SER A 5 9.01 -15.58 -5.18
CA SER A 5 8.70 -15.53 -6.61
C SER A 5 9.40 -14.33 -7.26
N PHE A 6 9.66 -14.40 -8.57
CA PHE A 6 10.20 -13.27 -9.33
C PHE A 6 9.31 -12.01 -9.25
N TYR A 7 8.02 -12.19 -8.97
CA TYR A 7 7.08 -11.09 -8.75
C TYR A 7 7.35 -10.37 -7.42
N ASP A 8 7.74 -11.11 -6.38
CA ASP A 8 8.10 -10.52 -5.09
C ASP A 8 9.27 -9.55 -5.29
N TYR A 9 10.38 -9.99 -5.89
CA TYR A 9 11.54 -9.11 -6.18
C TYR A 9 11.21 -7.83 -6.96
N LYS A 10 10.17 -7.83 -7.79
CA LYS A 10 9.72 -6.63 -8.48
C LYS A 10 8.81 -5.77 -7.61
N GLU A 11 7.94 -6.36 -6.81
CA GLU A 11 7.09 -5.63 -5.84
C GLU A 11 7.99 -4.87 -4.86
N ASP A 12 9.13 -5.46 -4.48
CA ASP A 12 10.16 -4.87 -3.64
C ASP A 12 10.71 -3.55 -4.17
N TYR A 13 10.98 -3.50 -5.47
CA TYR A 13 11.52 -2.32 -6.12
C TYR A 13 10.53 -1.15 -6.07
N TYR A 14 9.28 -1.37 -6.48
CA TYR A 14 8.26 -0.32 -6.47
C TYR A 14 7.89 0.10 -5.05
N HIS A 15 7.89 -0.85 -4.12
CA HIS A 15 7.74 -0.56 -2.70
C HIS A 15 8.83 0.40 -2.21
N GLY A 16 10.11 0.06 -2.43
CA GLY A 16 11.23 0.90 -2.01
C GLY A 16 11.22 2.27 -2.67
N PHE A 17 10.89 2.33 -3.97
CA PHE A 17 10.73 3.57 -4.71
C PHE A 17 9.65 4.48 -4.11
N LEU A 18 8.43 3.96 -3.91
CA LEU A 18 7.33 4.74 -3.32
C LEU A 18 7.61 5.13 -1.87
N ALA A 19 8.13 4.20 -1.05
CA ALA A 19 8.49 4.49 0.33
C ALA A 19 9.52 5.63 0.41
N GLY A 20 10.57 5.58 -0.43
CA GLY A 20 11.58 6.63 -0.53
C GLY A 20 11.00 7.97 -0.94
N LEU A 21 10.15 7.99 -1.97
CA LEU A 21 9.49 9.21 -2.45
C LEU A 21 8.60 9.85 -1.37
N LEU A 22 7.84 9.02 -0.65
CA LEU A 22 6.86 9.48 0.34
C LEU A 22 7.51 9.89 1.67
N LYS A 23 8.64 9.28 2.05
CA LYS A 23 9.32 9.51 3.34
C LYS A 23 9.77 10.95 3.57
N HIS A 24 9.99 11.73 2.51
CA HIS A 24 10.34 13.14 2.60
C HIS A 24 9.14 14.06 2.89
N ASN A 25 7.91 13.53 2.88
CA ASN A 25 6.72 14.30 3.18
C ASN A 25 6.57 14.56 4.68
N LYS A 26 6.89 15.78 5.14
CA LYS A 26 6.80 16.17 6.56
C LYS A 26 5.38 16.12 7.15
N LYS A 27 4.33 16.12 6.32
CA LYS A 27 2.93 16.09 6.78
C LYS A 27 2.52 14.70 7.28
N TYR A 28 3.12 13.64 6.74
CA TYR A 28 2.73 12.27 7.00
C TYR A 28 3.86 11.47 7.65
N VAL A 29 3.50 10.66 8.64
CA VAL A 29 4.33 9.54 9.08
C VAL A 29 4.09 8.40 8.10
N VAL A 30 5.16 7.96 7.44
CA VAL A 30 5.14 6.81 6.54
C VAL A 30 5.62 5.57 7.30
N LYS A 31 4.87 4.48 7.24
CA LYS A 31 5.22 3.18 7.81
C LYS A 31 5.16 2.11 6.73
N SER A 32 6.21 1.31 6.60
CA SER A 32 6.23 0.08 5.81
C SER A 32 6.20 -1.12 6.76
N ASN A 33 5.39 -2.13 6.46
CA ASN A 33 5.40 -3.38 7.23
C ASN A 33 6.37 -4.43 6.70
N ARG A 34 6.96 -4.18 5.53
CA ARG A 34 7.92 -5.07 4.88
C ARG A 34 9.20 -5.24 5.70
N GLU A 35 9.52 -4.25 6.52
CA GLU A 35 10.62 -4.27 7.50
C GLU A 35 10.37 -5.21 8.70
N SER A 36 9.16 -5.75 8.86
CA SER A 36 8.75 -6.54 10.04
C SER A 36 8.39 -8.01 9.77
N GLY A 37 8.46 -8.47 8.51
CA GLY A 37 8.49 -9.90 8.15
C GLY A 37 7.19 -10.71 8.30
N LEU A 38 6.04 -10.13 8.64
CA LEU A 38 4.80 -10.88 8.87
C LEU A 38 3.56 -10.21 8.22
N GLY A 39 3.32 -10.52 6.93
CA GLY A 39 1.98 -10.55 6.30
C GLY A 39 1.01 -9.36 6.45
N ARG A 40 1.47 -8.11 6.31
CA ARG A 40 0.64 -6.91 6.47
C ARG A 40 0.78 -5.95 5.27
N TYR A 41 -0.05 -4.89 5.26
CA TYR A 41 -0.08 -3.81 4.25
C TYR A 41 1.31 -3.39 3.76
N ASP A 42 1.40 -2.96 2.50
CA ASP A 42 2.66 -2.41 1.99
C ASP A 42 3.02 -1.09 2.68
N LEU A 43 2.18 -0.06 2.55
CA LEU A 43 2.44 1.26 3.13
C LEU A 43 1.22 1.83 3.84
N ILE A 44 1.49 2.45 4.99
CA ILE A 44 0.56 3.38 5.65
C ILE A 44 1.17 4.76 5.69
N MET A 45 0.37 5.77 5.36
CA MET A 45 0.68 7.16 5.61
C MET A 45 -0.38 7.75 6.53
N LYS A 46 0.02 8.45 7.60
CA LYS A 46 -0.94 9.11 8.48
C LYS A 46 -0.43 10.46 8.96
N THR A 47 -1.32 11.43 9.11
CA THR A 47 -0.96 12.75 9.65
C THR A 47 -0.51 12.64 11.11
N HIS A 48 0.39 13.51 11.57
CA HIS A 48 0.89 13.47 12.96
C HIS A 48 -0.20 13.66 14.03
N ARG A 49 -1.24 14.45 13.73
CA ARG A 49 -2.40 14.66 14.61
C ARG A 49 -3.56 13.76 14.15
N ILE A 50 -4.24 13.15 15.12
CA ILE A 50 -5.38 12.26 14.90
C ILE A 50 -6.68 13.04 14.70
N ARG A 51 -6.92 14.10 15.51
CA ARG A 51 -8.12 14.95 15.37
C ARG A 51 -8.14 15.61 14.00
N GLN A 52 -9.19 15.34 13.21
CA GLN A 52 -9.29 15.75 11.80
C GLN A 52 -8.11 15.26 10.94
N GLY A 53 -7.41 14.23 11.43
CA GLY A 53 -6.29 13.61 10.78
C GLY A 53 -6.74 12.67 9.67
N LYS A 54 -5.84 12.42 8.73
CA LYS A 54 -6.07 11.52 7.60
C LYS A 54 -5.08 10.38 7.65
N ALA A 55 -5.57 9.17 7.42
CA ALA A 55 -4.75 8.00 7.15
C ALA A 55 -4.98 7.49 5.73
N ILE A 56 -3.95 6.86 5.17
CA ILE A 56 -3.93 6.30 3.83
C ILE A 56 -3.29 4.93 3.94
N ILE A 57 -3.97 3.92 3.41
CA ILE A 57 -3.47 2.55 3.26
C ILE A 57 -3.20 2.33 1.78
N ILE A 58 -2.01 1.84 1.45
CA ILE A 58 -1.59 1.57 0.08
C ILE A 58 -1.15 0.11 0.02
N GLU A 59 -1.67 -0.60 -0.98
CA GLU A 59 -1.27 -1.96 -1.33
C GLU A 59 -0.83 -1.99 -2.80
N LEU A 60 0.30 -2.64 -3.06
CA LEU A 60 0.97 -2.70 -4.34
C LEU A 60 0.76 -4.06 -5.01
N LYS A 61 0.62 -4.04 -6.33
CA LYS A 61 0.56 -5.22 -7.18
C LYS A 61 1.39 -5.01 -8.44
N ILE A 62 1.78 -6.11 -9.07
CA ILE A 62 2.39 -6.08 -10.39
C ILE A 62 1.55 -6.89 -11.37
N ALA A 63 1.24 -6.28 -12.50
CA ALA A 63 0.57 -6.92 -13.61
C ALA A 63 1.59 -7.52 -14.58
N GLU A 64 1.22 -8.63 -15.21
CA GLU A 64 2.04 -9.28 -16.24
C GLU A 64 1.98 -8.54 -17.58
N ASN A 65 0.89 -7.79 -17.81
CA ASN A 65 0.65 -6.99 -19.00
C ASN A 65 -0.22 -5.76 -18.67
N ILE A 66 -0.31 -4.82 -19.61
CA ILE A 66 -1.02 -3.55 -19.42
C ILE A 66 -2.50 -3.72 -19.05
N ASN A 67 -3.17 -4.74 -19.62
CA ASN A 67 -4.58 -5.03 -19.35
C ASN A 67 -4.82 -5.61 -17.94
N GLY A 68 -3.75 -6.05 -17.26
CA GLY A 68 -3.82 -6.56 -15.90
C GLY A 68 -3.82 -5.48 -14.81
N LEU A 69 -3.59 -4.21 -15.16
CA LEU A 69 -3.46 -3.12 -14.18
C LEU A 69 -4.70 -2.97 -13.30
N GLU A 70 -5.88 -2.82 -13.91
CA GLU A 70 -7.14 -2.64 -13.19
C GLU A 70 -7.46 -3.82 -12.27
N LYS A 71 -7.35 -5.04 -12.80
CA LYS A 71 -7.52 -6.27 -12.01
C LYS A 71 -6.55 -6.34 -10.83
N GLY A 72 -5.32 -5.88 -11.01
CA GLY A 72 -4.34 -5.81 -9.93
C GLY A 72 -4.72 -4.81 -8.84
N CYS A 73 -5.19 -3.61 -9.23
CA CYS A 73 -5.69 -2.61 -8.27
C CYS A 73 -6.89 -3.14 -7.48
N THR A 74 -7.85 -3.78 -8.14
CA THR A 74 -9.02 -4.38 -7.46
C THR A 74 -8.60 -5.44 -6.46
N ARG A 75 -7.68 -6.35 -6.82
CA ARG A 75 -7.12 -7.36 -5.90
C ARG A 75 -6.40 -6.74 -4.71
N ALA A 76 -5.69 -5.63 -4.92
CA ALA A 76 -5.02 -4.90 -3.84
C ALA A 76 -6.04 -4.32 -2.85
N LEU A 77 -7.11 -3.70 -3.35
CA LEU A 77 -8.22 -3.20 -2.52
C LEU A 77 -8.96 -4.33 -1.79
N GLU A 78 -9.26 -5.43 -2.47
CA GLU A 78 -9.86 -6.64 -1.87
C GLU A 78 -9.00 -7.18 -0.72
N LYS A 79 -7.67 -7.16 -0.87
CA LYS A 79 -6.74 -7.58 0.19
C LYS A 79 -6.82 -6.64 1.39
N ILE A 80 -6.84 -5.31 1.18
CA ILE A 80 -6.99 -4.32 2.25
C ILE A 80 -8.26 -4.58 3.06
N GLU A 81 -9.39 -4.82 2.38
CA GLU A 81 -10.68 -5.10 3.04
C GLU A 81 -10.67 -6.45 3.76
N LYS A 82 -10.26 -7.53 3.06
CA LYS A 82 -10.26 -8.90 3.59
C LYS A 82 -9.46 -9.02 4.88
N PHE A 83 -8.34 -8.31 4.98
CA PHE A 83 -7.47 -8.35 6.15
C PHE A 83 -7.69 -7.18 7.11
N HIS A 84 -8.67 -6.31 6.84
CA HIS A 84 -9.07 -5.19 7.70
C HIS A 84 -7.88 -4.35 8.18
N TYR A 85 -7.03 -3.91 7.24
CA TYR A 85 -5.83 -3.14 7.57
C TYR A 85 -6.13 -1.77 8.20
N ASP A 86 -7.36 -1.30 8.11
CA ASP A 86 -7.88 -0.10 8.76
C ASP A 86 -8.12 -0.25 10.27
N ARG A 87 -8.30 -1.47 10.81
CA ARG A 87 -8.62 -1.68 12.23
C ARG A 87 -7.64 -1.00 13.19
N ALA A 88 -6.35 -1.06 12.91
CA ALA A 88 -5.34 -0.43 13.75
C ALA A 88 -5.43 1.10 13.71
N LEU A 89 -5.77 1.68 12.56
CA LEU A 89 -5.95 3.12 12.38
C LEU A 89 -7.23 3.61 13.05
N LEU A 90 -8.32 2.83 12.94
CA LEU A 90 -9.59 3.09 13.63
C LEU A 90 -9.40 3.05 15.15
N ALA A 91 -8.68 2.06 15.67
CA ALA A 91 -8.37 1.94 17.09
C ALA A 91 -7.49 3.10 17.60
N GLU A 92 -6.61 3.64 16.74
CA GLU A 92 -5.82 4.84 17.02
C GLU A 92 -6.68 6.14 16.95
N GLY A 93 -7.85 6.10 16.32
CA GLY A 93 -8.82 7.20 16.27
C GLY A 93 -8.90 7.93 14.93
N TYR A 94 -8.24 7.43 13.86
CA TYR A 94 -8.43 7.98 12.52
C TYR A 94 -9.76 7.51 11.95
N THR A 95 -10.59 8.45 11.49
CA THR A 95 -11.89 8.16 10.87
C THR A 95 -11.93 8.49 9.37
N ASP A 96 -11.06 9.40 8.90
CA ASP A 96 -10.81 9.63 7.46
C ASP A 96 -9.66 8.73 7.00
N ILE A 97 -10.01 7.54 6.52
CA ILE A 97 -9.07 6.52 6.03
C ILE A 97 -9.32 6.31 4.53
N ALA A 98 -8.33 6.64 3.69
CA ALA A 98 -8.37 6.33 2.26
C ALA A 98 -7.63 5.03 1.97
N LYS A 99 -8.16 4.21 1.07
CA LYS A 99 -7.57 2.93 0.66
C LYS A 99 -7.20 3.00 -0.81
N TYR A 100 -5.96 2.64 -1.14
CA TYR A 100 -5.45 2.66 -2.51
C TYR A 100 -4.89 1.30 -2.89
N GLY A 101 -5.33 0.80 -4.04
CA GLY A 101 -4.67 -0.26 -4.76
C GLY A 101 -3.85 0.35 -5.89
N ILE A 102 -2.53 0.12 -5.90
CA ILE A 102 -1.64 0.58 -6.96
C ILE A 102 -1.06 -0.63 -7.68
N CYS A 103 -1.27 -0.71 -8.98
CA CYS A 103 -0.72 -1.77 -9.80
C CYS A 103 0.29 -1.22 -10.80
N PHE A 104 1.43 -1.89 -10.93
CA PHE A 104 2.50 -1.52 -11.86
C PHE A 104 2.62 -2.52 -13.02
N TYR A 105 2.95 -2.01 -14.20
CA TYR A 105 3.43 -2.78 -15.34
C TYR A 105 4.54 -2.00 -16.05
N LYS A 106 5.80 -2.42 -15.85
CA LYS A 106 6.99 -1.74 -16.39
C LYS A 106 7.00 -0.25 -15.97
N LYS A 107 6.80 0.67 -16.91
CA LYS A 107 6.80 2.12 -16.66
C LYS A 107 5.40 2.70 -16.45
N GLU A 108 4.37 1.87 -16.62
CA GLU A 108 2.98 2.26 -16.43
C GLU A 108 2.52 1.87 -15.03
N CYS A 109 1.60 2.66 -14.46
CA CYS A 109 0.90 2.29 -13.24
C CYS A 109 -0.54 2.81 -13.27
N LEU A 110 -1.41 2.12 -12.53
CA LEU A 110 -2.75 2.57 -12.23
C LEU A 110 -2.91 2.63 -10.71
N ALA A 111 -3.58 3.67 -10.22
CA ALA A 111 -3.98 3.79 -8.83
C ALA A 111 -5.50 3.92 -8.76
N LEU A 112 -6.16 2.99 -8.06
CA LEU A 112 -7.58 3.08 -7.75
C LEU A 112 -7.77 3.38 -6.27
N LYS A 113 -8.76 4.22 -5.98
CA LYS A 113 -9.16 4.59 -4.63
C LYS A 113 -10.53 3.99 -4.32
N PHE A 114 -10.67 3.43 -3.12
CA PHE A 114 -11.96 3.13 -2.51
C PHE A 114 -12.27 4.13 -1.39
#